data_AF-A0A929TQN9-F1
#
_entry.id   AF-A0A929TQN9-F1
#
_cell.length_a   1.000
_cell.length_b   1.000
_cell.length_c   1.000
_cell.angle_alpha   90.00
_cell.angle_beta   90.00
_cell.angle_gamma   90.00
#
_symmetry.space_group_name_H-M   'P 1'
#
loop_
_entity.id
_entity.type
_entity.pdbx_description
1 polymer ?
#
loop_
_entity_poly.entity_id
_entity_poly.type
_entity_poly.pdbx_seq_one_letter_code
_entity_poly.pdbx_strand_id
1 'polypeptide(L)'
;LYPIVKAHEEGFAENIYLDPGTRTYIEETGGANIIFVDADGNLVVPKSYTDSILPSVTRRSIVTVAQDYLHLKVEERAVRLDEVQNFKEMGLCGTAAVLSPVGKIYDHGREICFESGMEEMGPVTKKLYDLLTGIQMGTEEAPAGWIHEIPMD
;
A
#
# COMPACT_ATOMS: atom_id res chain seq x y z
N LEU A 1 14.19 -15.91 -1.99
CA LEU A 1 13.42 -15.32 -0.86
C LEU A 1 14.29 -15.03 0.38
N TYR A 2 15.62 -14.88 0.25
CA TYR A 2 16.47 -14.63 1.43
C TYR A 2 16.09 -13.37 2.26
N PRO A 3 15.77 -12.21 1.64
CA PRO A 3 15.44 -11.00 2.40
C PRO A 3 14.21 -11.15 3.31
N ILE A 4 13.11 -11.71 2.78
CA ILE A 4 11.88 -11.91 3.55
C ILE A 4 12.05 -12.94 4.67
N VAL A 5 12.76 -14.05 4.41
CA VAL A 5 13.04 -15.07 5.43
C VAL A 5 13.81 -14.45 6.59
N LYS A 6 14.84 -13.66 6.29
CA LYS A 6 15.61 -12.95 7.32
C LYS A 6 14.76 -11.96 8.11
N ALA A 7 13.90 -11.18 7.43
CA ALA A 7 13.00 -10.25 8.11
C ALA A 7 12.08 -10.97 9.10
N HIS A 8 11.53 -12.13 8.71
CA HIS A 8 10.71 -12.96 9.59
C HIS A 8 11.50 -13.55 10.77
N GLU A 9 12.72 -14.02 10.54
CA GLU A 9 13.62 -14.51 11.60
C GLU A 9 13.97 -13.41 12.62
N GLU A 10 14.03 -12.15 12.19
CA GLU A 10 14.25 -10.97 13.04
C GLU A 10 12.95 -10.44 13.68
N GLY A 11 11.80 -11.07 13.43
CA GLY A 11 10.52 -10.74 14.04
C GLY A 11 9.70 -9.67 13.31
N PHE A 12 10.07 -9.31 12.08
CA PHE A 12 9.31 -8.40 11.24
C PHE A 12 8.30 -9.16 10.37
N ALA A 13 7.20 -8.50 9.99
CA ALA A 13 6.15 -9.13 9.17
C ALA A 13 6.52 -9.20 7.67
N GLU A 14 7.28 -8.22 7.19
CA GLU A 14 7.64 -8.09 5.78
C GLU A 14 8.99 -7.38 5.61
N ASN A 15 9.61 -7.55 4.46
CA ASN A 15 10.77 -6.77 4.04
C ASN A 15 10.33 -5.60 3.14
N ILE A 16 11.07 -4.49 3.12
CA ILE A 16 10.86 -3.42 2.13
C ILE A 16 12.04 -3.39 1.17
N TYR A 17 11.75 -3.32 -0.12
CA TYR A 17 12.72 -3.12 -1.18
C TYR A 17 12.81 -1.63 -1.51
N LEU A 18 14.05 -1.18 -1.68
CA LEU A 18 14.39 0.12 -2.22
C LEU A 18 14.85 -0.05 -3.67
N ASP A 19 14.97 1.07 -4.39
CA ASP A 19 15.52 1.05 -5.73
C ASP A 19 16.90 0.37 -5.78
N PRO A 20 17.15 -0.50 -6.76
CA PRO A 20 18.33 -1.37 -6.78
C PRO A 20 19.64 -0.60 -7.02
N GLY A 21 19.56 0.58 -7.63
CA GLY A 21 20.73 1.37 -8.00
C GLY A 21 21.29 2.21 -6.86
N THR A 22 20.44 3.02 -6.23
CA THR A 22 20.84 4.02 -5.25
C THR A 22 20.42 3.67 -3.82
N ARG A 23 19.40 2.81 -3.65
CA ARG A 23 18.81 2.47 -2.36
C ARG A 23 18.30 3.71 -1.61
N THR A 24 17.67 4.63 -2.33
CA THR A 24 17.15 5.89 -1.79
C THR A 24 15.63 6.02 -1.90
N TYR A 25 14.98 5.30 -2.82
CA TYR A 25 13.53 5.36 -3.03
C TYR A 25 12.83 4.07 -2.62
N ILE A 26 11.66 4.19 -1.99
CA ILE A 26 10.76 3.07 -1.68
C ILE A 26 10.21 2.49 -2.99
N GLU A 27 10.22 1.17 -3.12
CA GLU A 27 9.64 0.48 -4.27
C GLU A 27 8.47 -0.41 -3.86
N GLU A 28 8.75 -1.57 -3.28
CA GLU A 28 7.73 -2.56 -2.95
C GLU A 28 8.15 -3.42 -1.75
N THR A 29 7.36 -4.42 -1.42
CA THR A 29 7.62 -5.37 -0.34
C THR A 29 7.33 -6.78 -0.86
N GLY A 30 7.97 -7.81 -0.30
CA GLY A 30 7.69 -9.22 -0.55
C GLY A 30 6.89 -9.52 -1.83
N GLY A 31 5.58 -9.74 -1.67
CA GLY A 31 4.63 -9.92 -2.77
C GLY A 31 3.53 -8.84 -2.86
N ALA A 32 3.76 -7.63 -2.34
CA ALA A 32 2.76 -6.56 -2.28
C ALA A 32 3.35 -5.19 -2.63
N ASN A 33 2.49 -4.24 -3.00
CA ASN A 33 2.90 -2.85 -3.22
C ASN A 33 2.62 -1.97 -2.02
N ILE A 34 3.30 -0.84 -1.95
CA ILE A 34 3.17 0.11 -0.85
C ILE A 34 2.27 1.26 -1.28
N ILE A 35 1.48 1.79 -0.35
CA ILE A 35 0.82 3.09 -0.43
C ILE A 35 1.11 3.88 0.85
N PHE A 36 1.02 5.20 0.74
CA PHE A 36 1.17 6.12 1.86
C PHE A 36 0.01 7.12 1.92
N VAL A 37 -0.21 7.69 3.10
CA VAL A 37 -1.14 8.81 3.31
C VAL A 37 -0.36 9.97 3.92
N ASP A 38 -0.39 11.12 3.25
CA ASP A 38 0.32 12.31 3.72
C ASP A 38 -0.37 13.01 4.90
N ALA A 39 0.27 14.07 5.40
CA ALA A 39 -0.25 14.82 6.54
C ALA A 39 -1.62 15.46 6.29
N ASP A 40 -1.97 15.72 5.02
CA ASP A 40 -3.23 16.32 4.60
C ASP A 40 -4.30 15.26 4.29
N GLY A 41 -3.98 13.97 4.38
CA GLY A 41 -4.88 12.87 4.09
C GLY A 41 -4.95 12.48 2.61
N ASN A 42 -4.02 12.96 1.78
CA ASN A 42 -3.94 12.58 0.36
C ASN A 42 -3.23 11.23 0.22
N LEU A 43 -3.60 10.47 -0.81
CA LEU A 43 -2.95 9.20 -1.14
C LEU A 43 -1.68 9.46 -1.95
N VAL A 44 -0.55 8.92 -1.49
CA VAL A 44 0.72 8.93 -2.23
C VAL A 44 1.07 7.50 -2.62
N VAL A 45 1.26 7.27 -3.91
CA VAL A 45 1.56 5.95 -4.47
C VAL A 45 2.96 5.97 -5.09
N PRO A 46 3.90 5.16 -4.57
CA PRO A 46 5.22 5.03 -5.16
C PRO A 46 5.15 4.64 -6.65
N LYS A 47 5.70 5.51 -7.50
CA LYS A 47 6.14 5.16 -8.86
C LYS A 47 7.58 4.72 -8.81
N SER A 48 7.90 3.70 -9.61
CA SER A 48 9.25 3.17 -9.63
C SER A 48 10.23 4.23 -10.10
N TYR A 49 11.34 4.35 -9.38
CA TYR A 49 12.46 5.19 -9.78
C TYR A 49 13.28 4.53 -10.91
N THR A 50 13.25 3.20 -11.01
CA THR A 50 14.05 2.41 -11.97
C THR A 50 13.23 1.52 -12.91
N ASP A 51 11.91 1.73 -12.96
CA ASP A 51 10.94 0.91 -13.71
C ASP A 51 10.92 -0.59 -13.31
N SER A 52 11.05 -0.85 -12.01
CA SER A 52 11.17 -2.19 -11.39
C SER A 52 9.93 -2.62 -10.59
N ILE A 53 9.05 -1.69 -10.18
CA ILE A 53 7.88 -2.01 -9.35
C ILE A 53 6.85 -2.77 -10.16
N LEU A 54 6.34 -3.88 -9.62
CA LEU A 54 5.29 -4.67 -10.27
C LEU A 54 4.00 -3.84 -10.48
N PRO A 55 3.36 -3.88 -11.68
CA PRO A 55 2.14 -3.14 -11.96
C PRO A 55 0.89 -3.81 -11.36
N SER A 56 0.71 -3.70 -10.03
CA SER A 56 -0.38 -4.35 -9.31
C SER A 56 -1.77 -3.88 -9.71
N VAL A 57 -2.68 -4.85 -9.89
CA VAL A 57 -4.12 -4.60 -10.08
C VAL A 57 -4.71 -3.93 -8.84
N THR A 58 -4.44 -4.47 -7.65
CA THR A 58 -4.98 -3.93 -6.38
C THR A 58 -4.54 -2.49 -6.15
N ARG A 59 -3.27 -2.14 -6.43
CA ARG A 59 -2.77 -0.77 -6.31
C ARG A 59 -3.51 0.18 -7.26
N ARG A 60 -3.69 -0.23 -8.53
CA ARG A 60 -4.46 0.56 -9.50
C ARG A 60 -5.92 0.73 -9.07
N SER A 61 -6.54 -0.34 -8.55
CA SER A 61 -7.90 -0.28 -8.02
C SER A 61 -8.02 0.67 -6.82
N ILE A 62 -7.04 0.68 -5.90
CA ILE A 62 -7.00 1.64 -4.79
C ILE A 62 -6.92 3.08 -5.30
N VAL A 63 -6.10 3.36 -6.32
CA VAL A 63 -6.04 4.70 -6.93
C VAL A 63 -7.41 5.14 -7.46
N THR A 64 -8.09 4.26 -8.21
CA THR A 64 -9.45 4.54 -8.71
C THR A 64 -10.44 4.79 -7.56
N VAL A 65 -10.48 3.94 -6.54
CA VAL A 65 -11.36 4.12 -5.38
C VAL A 65 -11.06 5.44 -4.65
N ALA A 66 -9.78 5.77 -4.47
CA ALA A 66 -9.37 7.01 -3.83
C ALA A 66 -9.85 8.25 -4.59
N GLN A 67 -9.68 8.28 -5.92
CA GLN A 67 -10.06 9.41 -6.77
C GLN A 67 -11.57 9.52 -6.97
N ASP A 68 -12.20 8.42 -7.39
CA ASP A 68 -13.55 8.48 -7.96
C ASP A 68 -14.63 8.35 -6.88
N TYR A 69 -14.34 7.65 -5.77
CA TYR A 69 -15.32 7.39 -4.71
C TYR A 69 -15.07 8.22 -3.45
N LEU A 70 -13.80 8.38 -3.06
CA LEU A 70 -13.43 9.16 -1.88
C LEU A 70 -13.04 10.60 -2.18
N HIS A 71 -12.88 10.95 -3.46
CA HIS A 71 -12.46 12.28 -3.93
C HIS A 71 -11.16 12.77 -3.28
N LEU A 72 -10.27 11.83 -2.96
CA LEU A 72 -8.95 12.14 -2.45
C LEU A 72 -8.04 12.60 -3.58
N LYS A 73 -7.16 13.54 -3.28
CA LYS A 73 -6.02 13.81 -4.16
C LYS A 73 -5.11 12.59 -4.14
N VAL A 74 -4.68 12.17 -5.34
CA VAL A 74 -3.70 11.09 -5.50
C VAL A 74 -2.44 11.65 -6.15
N GLU A 75 -1.31 11.40 -5.51
CA GLU A 75 0.01 11.73 -6.04
C GLU A 75 0.78 10.44 -6.34
N GLU A 76 1.00 10.18 -7.62
CA GLU A 76 1.85 9.05 -8.04
C GLU A 76 3.25 9.55 -8.40
N ARG A 77 4.24 9.29 -7.53
CA ARG A 77 5.63 9.76 -7.66
C ARG A 77 6.62 8.82 -6.98
N ALA A 78 7.91 8.97 -7.25
CA ALA A 78 8.93 8.31 -6.46
C ALA A 78 8.91 8.86 -5.02
N VAL A 79 9.04 7.97 -4.03
CA VAL A 79 9.03 8.31 -2.60
C VAL A 79 10.40 8.00 -2.03
N ARG A 80 11.08 9.00 -1.47
CA ARG A 80 12.39 8.79 -0.85
C ARG A 80 12.22 8.14 0.52
N LEU A 81 13.18 7.32 0.94
CA LEU A 81 13.19 6.73 2.28
C LEU A 81 13.26 7.80 3.38
N ASP A 82 13.94 8.92 3.13
CA ASP A 82 14.14 9.99 4.12
C ASP A 82 12.87 10.82 4.42
N GLU A 83 11.89 10.85 3.51
CA GLU A 83 10.61 11.50 3.72
C GLU A 83 9.54 10.60 4.34
N VAL A 84 9.76 9.28 4.44
CA VAL A 84 8.73 8.31 4.89
C VAL A 84 8.17 8.64 6.28
N GLN A 85 9.01 9.16 7.16
CA GLN A 85 8.63 9.61 8.51
C GLN A 85 7.60 10.74 8.55
N ASN A 86 7.32 11.40 7.42
CA ASN A 86 6.36 12.49 7.33
C ASN A 86 4.94 12.01 6.93
N PHE A 87 4.77 10.74 6.57
CA PHE A 87 3.45 10.16 6.28
C PHE A 87 2.74 9.74 7.57
N LYS A 88 1.42 9.86 7.59
CA LYS A 88 0.58 9.48 8.74
C LYS A 88 0.21 8.00 8.74
N GLU A 89 -0.01 7.46 7.55
CA GLU A 89 -0.40 6.07 7.36
C GLU A 89 0.44 5.44 6.24
N MET A 90 0.68 4.15 6.37
CA MET A 90 1.26 3.31 5.33
C MET A 90 0.45 2.03 5.23
N GLY A 91 0.33 1.48 4.02
CA GLY A 91 -0.31 0.20 3.79
C GLY A 91 0.38 -0.63 2.71
N LEU A 92 0.25 -1.94 2.84
CA LEU A 92 0.67 -2.94 1.86
C LEU A 92 -0.56 -3.44 1.11
N CYS A 93 -0.58 -3.35 -0.21
CA CYS A 93 -1.72 -3.73 -1.03
C CYS A 93 -1.37 -4.82 -2.04
N GLY A 94 -2.30 -5.76 -2.21
CA GLY A 94 -2.16 -6.91 -3.10
C GLY A 94 -3.35 -7.85 -2.95
N THR A 95 -3.57 -8.74 -3.92
CA THR A 95 -4.80 -9.56 -3.99
C THR A 95 -5.09 -10.34 -2.71
N ALA A 96 -4.06 -10.90 -2.06
CA ALA A 96 -4.25 -11.78 -0.91
C ALA A 96 -4.74 -11.04 0.35
N ALA A 97 -4.23 -9.83 0.60
CA ALA A 97 -4.54 -9.06 1.80
C ALA A 97 -5.48 -7.87 1.54
N VAL A 98 -5.71 -7.55 0.26
CA VAL A 98 -6.35 -6.34 -0.24
C VAL A 98 -5.57 -5.08 0.16
N LEU A 99 -5.59 -4.72 1.45
CA LEU A 99 -4.79 -3.67 2.05
C LEU A 99 -4.52 -4.00 3.54
N SER A 100 -3.25 -4.18 3.90
CA SER A 100 -2.79 -4.36 5.28
C SER A 100 -2.14 -3.08 5.80
N PRO A 101 -2.45 -2.59 7.01
CA PRO A 101 -1.79 -1.41 7.53
C PRO A 101 -0.36 -1.73 7.98
N VAL A 102 0.49 -0.71 7.98
CA VAL A 102 1.86 -0.79 8.49
C VAL A 102 2.01 0.21 9.62
N GLY A 103 2.28 -0.29 10.83
CA GLY A 103 2.50 0.55 12.01
C GLY A 103 3.93 1.03 12.18
N LYS A 104 4.92 0.29 11.66
CA LYS A 104 6.34 0.61 11.86
C LYS A 104 7.22 0.05 10.74
N ILE A 105 8.23 0.84 10.35
CA ILE A 105 9.39 0.39 9.57
C ILE A 105 10.61 0.36 10.49
N TYR A 106 11.39 -0.71 10.39
CA TYR A 106 12.72 -0.81 10.97
C TYR A 106 13.78 -0.72 9.86
N ASP A 107 14.64 0.30 9.94
CA ASP A 107 15.72 0.56 9.01
C ASP A 107 17.06 0.56 9.76
N HIS A 108 17.68 -0.62 9.88
CA HIS A 108 19.05 -0.79 10.39
C HIS A 108 19.33 -0.07 11.73
N GLY A 109 18.38 -0.11 12.67
CA GLY A 109 18.48 0.54 13.98
C GLY A 109 17.68 1.85 14.11
N ARG A 110 17.16 2.38 13.00
CA ARG A 110 16.20 3.47 12.97
C ARG A 110 14.78 2.91 12.92
N GLU A 111 13.92 3.39 13.82
CA GLU A 111 12.48 3.11 13.75
C GLU A 111 11.75 4.30 13.13
N ILE A 112 10.84 4.01 12.20
CA ILE A 112 9.91 4.96 11.62
C ILE A 112 8.51 4.47 11.97
N CYS A 113 7.85 5.15 12.91
CA CYS A 113 6.53 4.78 13.40
C CYS A 113 5.46 5.63 12.73
N PHE A 114 4.37 5.01 12.31
CA PHE A 114 3.18 5.68 11.81
C PHE A 114 2.17 5.91 12.94
N GLU A 115 1.26 6.87 12.76
CA GLU A 115 0.25 7.20 13.77
C GLU A 115 -0.77 6.06 13.97
N SER A 116 -0.87 5.16 13.01
CA SER A 116 -1.78 4.01 12.98
C SER A 116 -1.09 2.77 12.40
N GLY A 117 -1.74 1.61 12.50
CA GLY A 117 -1.32 0.36 11.86
C GLY A 117 -0.62 -0.66 12.76
N MET A 118 -0.34 -0.33 14.02
CA MET A 118 0.11 -1.32 15.02
C MET A 118 -1.07 -2.05 15.67
N GLU A 119 -2.12 -1.31 16.03
CA GLU A 119 -3.32 -1.85 16.67
C GLU A 119 -4.53 -1.81 15.73
N GLU A 120 -4.72 -0.67 15.06
CA GLU A 120 -5.86 -0.42 14.17
C GLU A 120 -5.40 0.24 12.87
N MET A 121 -6.15 0.01 11.78
CA MET A 121 -5.95 0.74 10.52
C MET A 121 -6.14 2.25 10.71
N GLY A 122 -5.41 3.05 9.94
CA GLY A 122 -5.63 4.49 9.89
C GLY A 122 -6.95 4.85 9.18
N PRO A 123 -7.47 6.06 9.40
CA PRO A 123 -8.77 6.46 8.89
C PRO A 123 -8.86 6.44 7.34
N VAL A 124 -7.79 6.77 6.62
CA VAL A 124 -7.80 6.76 5.15
C VAL A 124 -7.62 5.34 4.62
N THR A 125 -6.64 4.61 5.12
CA THR A 125 -6.40 3.20 4.74
C THR A 125 -7.61 2.32 5.03
N LYS A 126 -8.31 2.55 6.16
CA LYS A 126 -9.56 1.85 6.47
C LYS A 126 -10.67 2.12 5.44
N LYS A 127 -10.91 3.39 5.06
CA LYS A 127 -11.92 3.73 4.05
C LYS A 127 -11.62 3.09 2.70
N LEU A 128 -10.35 3.07 2.29
CA LEU A 128 -9.92 2.42 1.05
C LEU A 128 -10.17 0.91 1.10
N TYR A 129 -9.82 0.25 2.21
CA TYR A 129 -10.07 -1.17 2.42
C TYR A 129 -11.56 -1.50 2.38
N ASP A 130 -12.37 -0.79 3.17
CA ASP A 130 -13.81 -1.03 3.30
C ASP A 130 -14.52 -0.87 1.95
N LEU A 131 -14.21 0.17 1.17
CA LEU A 131 -14.81 0.37 -0.15
C LEU A 131 -14.34 -0.66 -1.18
N LEU A 132 -13.04 -0.94 -1.26
CA LEU A 132 -12.54 -1.90 -2.25
C LEU A 132 -13.07 -3.31 -1.98
N THR A 133 -13.13 -3.72 -0.71
CA THR A 133 -13.73 -5.00 -0.33
C THR A 133 -15.25 -4.99 -0.52
N GLY A 134 -15.93 -3.88 -0.24
CA GLY A 134 -17.36 -3.73 -0.53
C GLY A 134 -17.69 -3.90 -2.02
N ILE A 135 -16.86 -3.34 -2.91
CA ILE A 135 -16.96 -3.55 -4.36
C ILE A 135 -16.75 -5.03 -4.71
N GLN A 136 -15.70 -5.66 -4.17
CA GLN A 136 -15.40 -7.08 -4.42
C GLN A 136 -16.51 -8.02 -3.94
N MET A 137 -17.19 -7.66 -2.85
CA MET A 137 -18.30 -8.42 -2.27
C MET A 137 -19.67 -8.06 -2.86
N GLY A 138 -19.73 -7.09 -3.78
CA GLY A 138 -20.97 -6.62 -4.41
C GLY A 138 -21.91 -5.85 -3.47
N THR A 139 -21.41 -5.34 -2.33
CA THR A 139 -22.18 -4.48 -1.42
C THR A 139 -22.06 -3.00 -1.78
N GLU A 140 -21.06 -2.64 -2.59
CA GLU A 140 -20.85 -1.30 -3.13
C GLU A 140 -20.90 -1.33 -4.66
N GLU A 141 -21.29 -0.22 -5.28
CA GLU A 141 -21.36 -0.12 -6.74
C GLU A 141 -19.95 -0.18 -7.36
N ALA A 142 -19.71 -1.17 -8.20
CA ALA A 142 -18.43 -1.38 -8.85
C ALA A 142 -18.26 -0.47 -10.10
N PRO A 143 -17.02 -0.04 -10.41
CA PRO A 143 -16.75 0.54 -11.71
C PRO A 143 -17.10 -0.43 -12.84
N ALA A 144 -17.55 0.12 -13.97
CA ALA A 144 -17.94 -0.69 -15.12
C ALA A 144 -16.80 -1.65 -15.54
N GLY A 145 -17.13 -2.93 -15.66
CA GLY A 145 -16.20 -3.98 -16.10
C GLY A 145 -15.28 -4.56 -15.03
N TRP A 146 -15.38 -4.14 -13.76
CA TRP A 146 -14.60 -4.74 -12.67
C TRP A 146 -15.17 -6.07 -12.19
N ILE A 147 -16.50 -6.18 -12.12
CA ILE A 147 -17.18 -7.38 -11.65
C ILE A 147 -17.61 -8.22 -12.84
N HIS A 148 -17.23 -9.50 -12.80
CA HIS A 148 -17.70 -10.52 -13.73
C HIS A 148 -18.47 -11.57 -12.95
N GLU A 149 -19.77 -11.63 -13.19
CA GLU A 149 -20.64 -12.63 -12.56
C GLU A 149 -20.35 -14.02 -13.14
N ILE A 150 -20.07 -14.97 -12.25
CA ILE A 150 -19.95 -16.38 -12.60
C ILE A 150 -21.30 -17.03 -12.32
N PRO A 151 -22.08 -17.40 -13.34
CA PRO A 151 -23.35 -18.08 -13.13
C PRO A 151 -23.08 -19.42 -12.44
N MET A 152 -23.87 -19.70 -11.40
CA MET A 152 -23.89 -21.00 -10.75
C MET A 152 -25.15 -21.72 -11.22
N ASP A 153 -24.98 -22.92 -11.79
CA ASP A 153 -26.08 -23.82 -12.14
C ASP A 153 -26.76 -24.43 -10.90
#